data_AF-A0A9N9E165-F1
#
_entry.id   AF-A0A9N9E165-F1
#
_cell.length_a   1.000
_cell.length_b   1.000
_cell.length_c   1.000
_cell.angle_alpha   90.00
_cell.angle_beta   90.00
_cell.angle_gamma   90.00
#
_symmetry.space_group_name_H-M   'P 1'
#
loop_
_entity.id
_entity.type
_entity.pdbx_description
1 polymer ?
#
loop_
_entity_poly.entity_id
_entity_poly.type
_entity_poly.pdbx_seq_one_letter_code
_entity_poly.pdbx_strand_id
1 'polypeptide(L)'
;MKNIREELITCIINDIYANAQGDDWNEIYEELIHALKNRTELSEEEKKFAINESTWDKNFFNLTKKGPKYICSTCKKLGYTIDDCEHCLRECLRKDFSNWTSNNSKIDEAIREAQLQMPLPRALTEWIPYIHLENIEFFKQGGCSSIYTATWTKGLITSFDKKLQMFERSPNISVVLKFLKGSATANDRLINEV
;
A
#
# COMPACT_ATOMS: atom_id res chain seq x y z
N MET A 1 -21.91 -4.11 0.69
CA MET A 1 -20.93 -3.35 -0.12
C MET A 1 -21.67 -2.75 -1.30
N LYS A 2 -21.56 -1.43 -1.52
CA LYS A 2 -22.06 -0.82 -2.76
C LYS A 2 -21.21 -1.36 -3.92
N ASN A 3 -21.84 -1.74 -5.02
CA ASN A 3 -21.16 -2.35 -6.16
C ASN A 3 -20.43 -1.26 -6.96
N ILE A 4 -19.13 -1.09 -6.72
CA ILE A 4 -18.27 -0.16 -7.48
C ILE A 4 -17.97 -0.81 -8.83
N ARG A 5 -18.21 -0.11 -9.95
CA ARG A 5 -17.91 -0.62 -11.29
C ARG A 5 -16.45 -0.37 -11.65
N GLU A 6 -15.54 -1.16 -11.08
CA GLU A 6 -14.08 -1.00 -11.25
C GLU A 6 -13.64 -1.06 -12.73
N GLU A 7 -14.25 -1.92 -13.54
CA GLU A 7 -13.96 -1.99 -14.98
C GLU A 7 -14.31 -0.68 -15.71
N LEU A 8 -15.48 -0.11 -15.41
CA LEU A 8 -15.90 1.18 -15.99
C LEU A 8 -14.93 2.30 -15.58
N ILE A 9 -14.57 2.35 -14.30
CA ILE A 9 -13.62 3.33 -13.76
C ILE A 9 -12.28 3.21 -14.47
N THR A 10 -11.76 1.99 -14.60
CA THR A 10 -10.49 1.71 -15.26
C THR A 10 -10.51 2.15 -16.72
N CYS A 11 -11.59 1.85 -17.45
CA CYS A 11 -11.77 2.31 -18.83
C CYS A 11 -11.77 3.85 -18.93
N ILE A 12 -12.48 4.53 -18.04
CA ILE A 12 -12.52 6.00 -18.02
C ILE A 12 -11.14 6.59 -17.73
N ILE A 13 -10.42 6.07 -16.73
CA ILE A 13 -9.08 6.53 -16.36
C ILE A 13 -8.11 6.34 -17.55
N ASN A 14 -8.13 5.15 -18.18
CA ASN A 14 -7.28 4.86 -19.33
C ASN A 14 -7.59 5.73 -20.55
N ASP A 15 -8.88 5.99 -20.82
CA ASP A 15 -9.29 6.91 -21.90
C ASP A 15 -8.77 8.33 -21.64
N ILE A 16 -8.88 8.83 -20.40
CA ILE A 16 -8.33 10.15 -20.06
C ILE A 16 -6.82 10.19 -20.25
N TYR A 17 -6.09 9.18 -19.77
CA TYR A 17 -4.64 9.10 -19.95
C TYR A 17 -4.22 8.99 -21.43
N ALA A 18 -4.95 8.24 -22.24
CA ALA A 18 -4.66 8.08 -23.66
C ALA A 18 -4.85 9.39 -24.46
N ASN A 19 -5.74 10.27 -23.98
CA ASN A 19 -6.04 11.55 -24.60
C ASN A 19 -5.32 12.74 -23.94
N ALA A 20 -4.55 12.50 -22.88
CA ALA A 20 -3.83 13.54 -22.17
C ALA A 20 -2.78 14.20 -23.07
N GLN A 21 -2.66 15.52 -22.98
CA GLN A 21 -1.66 16.28 -23.73
C GLN A 21 -0.46 16.59 -22.83
N GLY A 22 0.75 16.50 -23.38
CA GLY A 22 1.99 16.79 -22.65
C GLY A 22 2.61 15.57 -21.99
N ASP A 23 3.77 15.79 -21.37
CA ASP A 23 4.59 14.77 -20.71
C ASP A 23 4.76 15.02 -19.19
N ASP A 24 4.22 16.13 -18.66
CA ASP A 24 4.22 16.39 -17.22
C ASP A 24 3.10 15.59 -16.53
N TRP A 25 3.51 14.52 -15.85
CA TRP A 25 2.62 13.65 -15.07
C TRP A 25 1.75 14.39 -14.05
N ASN A 26 2.22 15.52 -13.50
CA ASN A 26 1.45 16.28 -12.53
C ASN A 26 0.28 17.01 -13.19
N GLU A 27 0.50 17.61 -14.36
CA GLU A 27 -0.54 18.28 -15.13
C GLU A 27 -1.59 17.27 -15.59
N ILE A 28 -1.15 16.13 -16.12
CA ILE A 28 -2.01 15.01 -16.52
C ILE A 28 -2.88 14.54 -15.34
N TYR A 29 -2.30 14.42 -14.14
CA TYR A 29 -3.08 14.07 -12.95
C TYR A 29 -4.13 15.14 -12.59
N GLU A 30 -3.81 16.43 -12.64
CA GLU A 30 -4.79 17.47 -12.31
C GLU A 30 -5.98 17.45 -13.30
N GLU A 31 -5.70 17.24 -14.58
CA GLU A 31 -6.73 17.04 -15.61
C GLU A 31 -7.58 15.80 -15.33
N LEU A 32 -6.94 14.69 -14.96
CA LEU A 32 -7.63 13.46 -14.59
C LEU A 32 -8.58 13.67 -13.41
N ILE A 33 -8.11 14.29 -12.33
CA ILE A 33 -8.95 14.56 -11.15
C ILE A 33 -10.11 15.49 -11.51
N HIS A 34 -9.87 16.51 -12.34
CA HIS A 34 -10.93 17.39 -12.82
C HIS A 34 -11.97 16.64 -13.65
N ALA A 35 -11.54 15.80 -14.59
CA ALA A 35 -12.42 14.99 -15.42
C ALA A 35 -13.25 14.02 -14.58
N LEU A 36 -12.62 13.25 -13.67
CA LEU A 36 -13.30 12.28 -12.79
C LEU A 36 -14.40 12.93 -11.94
N LYS A 37 -14.15 14.11 -11.38
CA LYS A 37 -15.15 14.85 -10.57
C LYS A 37 -16.40 15.21 -11.38
N ASN A 38 -16.23 15.51 -12.66
CA ASN A 38 -17.29 15.98 -13.55
C ASN A 38 -17.98 14.87 -14.36
N ARG A 39 -17.53 13.60 -14.27
CA ARG A 39 -18.20 12.47 -14.94
C ARG A 39 -19.59 12.24 -14.36
N THR A 40 -20.60 12.25 -15.20
CA THR A 40 -22.00 12.01 -14.82
C THR A 40 -22.35 10.53 -14.71
N GLU A 41 -21.56 9.69 -15.38
CA GLU A 41 -21.71 8.24 -15.47
C GLU A 41 -21.27 7.53 -14.19
N LEU A 42 -20.48 8.22 -13.35
CA LEU A 42 -19.97 7.74 -12.08
C LEU A 42 -20.83 8.26 -10.92
N SER A 43 -21.18 7.36 -10.01
CA SER A 43 -21.71 7.74 -8.69
C SER A 43 -20.64 8.46 -7.87
N GLU A 44 -21.05 9.18 -6.83
CA GLU A 44 -20.12 9.88 -5.93
C GLU A 44 -19.13 8.93 -5.24
N GLU A 45 -19.55 7.71 -4.91
CA GLU A 45 -18.65 6.70 -4.38
C GLU A 45 -17.62 6.21 -5.41
N GLU A 46 -18.03 6.02 -6.66
CA GLU A 46 -17.12 5.62 -7.75
C GLU A 46 -16.13 6.73 -8.10
N LYS A 47 -16.55 8.00 -8.05
CA LYS A 47 -15.64 9.15 -8.21
C LYS A 47 -14.59 9.16 -7.11
N LYS A 48 -14.99 8.99 -5.85
CA LYS A 48 -14.07 8.92 -4.71
C LYS A 48 -13.08 7.76 -4.86
N PHE A 49 -13.57 6.59 -5.26
CA PHE A 49 -12.73 5.43 -5.54
C PHE A 49 -11.71 5.74 -6.65
N ALA A 50 -12.15 6.22 -7.80
CA ALA A 50 -11.30 6.55 -8.94
C ALA A 50 -10.22 7.59 -8.58
N ILE A 51 -10.59 8.63 -7.83
CA ILE A 51 -9.67 9.67 -7.34
C ILE A 51 -8.65 9.07 -6.37
N ASN A 52 -9.07 8.19 -5.44
CA ASN A 52 -8.17 7.56 -4.49
C ASN A 52 -7.15 6.66 -5.20
N GLU A 53 -7.57 5.84 -6.17
CA GLU A 53 -6.66 5.02 -6.99
C GLU A 53 -5.65 5.91 -7.74
N SER A 54 -6.14 6.93 -8.45
CA SER A 54 -5.29 7.84 -9.23
C SER A 54 -4.29 8.61 -8.34
N THR A 55 -4.71 8.97 -7.13
CA THR A 55 -3.85 9.68 -6.16
C THR A 55 -2.79 8.75 -5.56
N TRP A 56 -3.13 7.48 -5.37
CA TRP A 56 -2.16 6.48 -4.95
C TRP A 56 -1.04 6.33 -5.98
N ASP A 57 -1.38 6.21 -7.27
CA ASP A 57 -0.41 6.13 -8.37
C ASP A 57 0.52 7.35 -8.40
N LYS A 58 -0.06 8.56 -8.28
CA LYS A 58 0.73 9.80 -8.23
C LYS A 58 1.68 9.83 -7.03
N ASN A 59 1.22 9.45 -5.84
CA ASN A 59 2.05 9.40 -4.64
C ASN A 59 3.19 8.38 -4.78
N PHE A 60 2.91 7.20 -5.34
CA PHE A 60 3.92 6.18 -5.62
C PHE A 60 4.98 6.69 -6.59
N PHE A 61 4.57 7.29 -7.70
CA PHE A 61 5.49 7.87 -8.68
C PHE A 61 6.33 9.02 -8.09
N ASN A 62 5.69 9.94 -7.37
CA ASN A 62 6.40 11.07 -6.76
C ASN A 62 7.42 10.64 -5.73
N LEU A 63 7.10 9.63 -4.91
CA LEU A 63 8.01 9.12 -3.89
C LEU A 63 9.22 8.40 -4.51
N THR A 64 9.01 7.62 -5.58
CA THR A 64 10.08 6.90 -6.28
C THR A 64 10.97 7.82 -7.11
N LYS A 65 10.39 8.79 -7.83
CA LYS A 65 11.13 9.74 -8.68
C LYS A 65 11.59 10.99 -7.95
N LYS A 66 11.21 11.16 -6.69
CA LYS A 66 11.44 12.39 -5.89
C LYS A 66 10.90 13.62 -6.64
N GLY A 67 9.63 13.54 -7.05
CA GLY A 67 8.92 14.53 -7.85
C GLY A 67 8.67 15.88 -7.13
N PRO A 68 7.55 16.58 -7.38
CA PRO A 68 7.27 17.83 -6.70
C PRO A 68 7.11 17.63 -5.18
N LYS A 69 7.39 18.70 -4.43
CA LYS A 69 7.22 18.71 -2.99
C LYS A 69 5.94 19.45 -2.59
N TYR A 70 5.16 18.83 -1.72
CA TYR A 70 3.95 19.34 -1.10
C TYR A 70 4.21 19.63 0.38
N ILE A 71 3.60 20.68 0.90
CA ILE A 71 3.68 21.01 2.33
C ILE A 71 2.59 20.23 3.07
N CYS A 72 2.98 19.35 3.98
CA CYS A 72 2.02 18.62 4.81
C CYS A 72 1.27 19.57 5.75
N SER A 73 -0.06 19.51 5.74
CA SER A 73 -0.90 20.32 6.61
C SER A 73 -0.72 20.00 8.11
N THR A 74 -0.32 18.77 8.44
CA THR A 74 -0.10 18.32 9.83
C THR A 74 1.31 18.65 10.33
N CYS A 75 2.35 18.07 9.72
CA CYS A 75 3.72 18.22 10.23
C CYS A 75 4.50 19.41 9.62
N LYS A 76 3.90 20.15 8.68
CA LYS A 76 4.47 21.33 7.99
C LYS A 76 5.76 21.08 7.21
N LYS A 77 6.18 19.82 7.05
CA LYS A 77 7.35 19.44 6.25
C LYS A 77 6.99 19.37 4.77
N LEU A 78 7.99 19.67 3.93
CA LEU A 78 7.95 19.39 2.49
C LEU A 78 8.16 17.88 2.25
N GLY A 79 7.24 17.26 1.53
CA GLY A 79 7.28 15.84 1.17
C GLY A 79 6.73 15.59 -0.24
N TYR A 80 6.85 14.38 -0.77
CA TYR A 80 6.50 14.04 -2.15
C TYR A 80 5.05 13.54 -2.32
N THR A 81 4.40 13.16 -1.22
CA THR A 81 3.05 12.61 -1.20
C THR A 81 2.02 13.68 -0.82
N ILE A 82 0.86 13.67 -1.48
CA ILE A 82 -0.20 14.68 -1.30
C ILE A 82 -0.97 14.42 0.02
N ASP A 83 -1.63 13.26 0.10
CA ASP A 83 -2.55 12.94 1.20
C ASP A 83 -1.85 12.16 2.32
N ASP A 84 -1.17 11.06 1.96
CA ASP A 84 -0.46 10.19 2.89
C ASP A 84 0.96 10.72 3.16
N CYS A 85 1.07 11.80 3.93
CA CYS A 85 2.38 12.41 4.21
C CYS A 85 3.39 11.37 4.71
N GLU A 86 4.40 11.12 3.89
CA GLU A 86 5.41 10.10 4.12
C GLU A 86 6.20 10.34 5.40
N HIS A 87 6.37 11.61 5.80
CA HIS A 87 7.03 11.96 7.06
C HIS A 87 6.18 11.60 8.28
N CYS A 88 4.87 11.86 8.21
CA CYS A 88 3.95 11.51 9.29
C CYS A 88 3.88 9.99 9.44
N LEU A 89 3.79 9.26 8.31
CA LEU A 89 3.74 7.81 8.34
C LEU A 89 5.03 7.21 8.91
N ARG A 90 6.21 7.67 8.47
CA ARG A 90 7.51 7.23 9.03
C ARG A 90 7.61 7.47 10.52
N GLU A 91 7.09 8.58 11.01
CA GLU A 91 7.09 8.87 12.45
C GLU A 91 6.16 7.92 13.23
N CYS A 92 4.96 7.67 12.71
CA CYS A 92 4.04 6.68 13.26
C CYS A 92 4.68 5.28 13.30
N LEU A 93 5.29 4.84 12.20
CA LEU A 93 5.99 3.56 12.09
C LEU A 93 7.12 3.44 13.11
N ARG A 94 7.98 4.46 13.24
CA ARG A 94 9.09 4.44 14.21
C ARG A 94 8.63 4.28 15.65
N LYS A 95 7.47 4.84 16.01
CA LYS A 95 6.90 4.68 17.36
C LYS A 95 6.43 3.25 17.62
N ASP A 96 6.10 2.51 16.56
CA ASP A 96 5.60 1.13 16.65
C ASP A 96 6.71 0.06 16.53
N PHE A 97 7.91 0.42 16.09
CA PHE A 97 9.01 -0.54 15.89
C PHE A 97 9.42 -1.32 17.14
N SER A 98 9.19 -0.77 18.34
CA SER A 98 9.44 -1.46 19.61
C SER A 98 8.30 -2.40 20.04
N ASN A 99 7.13 -2.32 19.40
CA ASN A 99 5.93 -3.06 19.80
C ASN A 99 5.84 -4.44 19.15
N TRP A 100 6.70 -4.74 18.19
CA TRP A 100 6.76 -6.04 17.54
C TRP A 100 8.20 -6.47 17.24
N THR A 101 8.39 -7.78 17.17
CA THR A 101 9.61 -8.43 16.69
C THR A 101 9.25 -9.78 16.09
N SER A 102 10.00 -10.20 15.08
CA SER A 102 9.97 -11.57 14.54
C SER A 102 10.85 -12.55 15.33
N ASN A 103 11.49 -12.09 16.41
CA ASN A 103 12.61 -12.77 17.08
C ASN A 103 13.83 -13.00 16.17
N ASN A 104 13.90 -12.29 15.03
CA ASN A 104 15.04 -12.29 14.12
C ASN A 104 15.39 -10.85 13.76
N SER A 105 16.48 -10.35 14.34
CA SER A 105 16.87 -8.95 14.17
C SER A 105 17.13 -8.54 12.72
N LYS A 106 17.63 -9.46 11.88
CA LYS A 106 17.87 -9.18 10.46
C LYS A 106 16.56 -8.99 9.68
N ILE A 107 15.55 -9.82 9.97
CA ILE A 107 14.22 -9.70 9.37
C ILE A 107 13.55 -8.43 9.87
N ASP A 108 13.62 -8.14 11.17
CA ASP A 108 13.06 -6.92 11.74
C ASP A 108 13.69 -5.66 11.11
N GLU A 109 15.01 -5.65 10.93
CA GLU A 109 15.73 -4.56 10.28
C GLU A 109 15.31 -4.39 8.82
N ALA A 110 15.24 -5.48 8.04
CA ALA A 110 14.80 -5.44 6.65
C ALA A 110 13.36 -4.92 6.50
N ILE A 111 12.43 -5.38 7.35
CA ILE A 111 11.04 -4.90 7.34
C ILE A 111 10.99 -3.40 7.70
N ARG A 112 11.68 -2.98 8.76
CA ARG A 112 11.72 -1.56 9.17
C ARG A 112 12.32 -0.67 8.09
N GLU A 113 13.38 -1.12 7.42
CA GLU A 113 13.98 -0.40 6.29
C GLU A 113 12.99 -0.26 5.13
N ALA A 114 12.36 -1.36 4.69
CA ALA A 114 11.36 -1.34 3.64
C ALA A 114 10.20 -0.38 3.96
N GLN A 115 9.69 -0.43 5.19
CA GLN A 115 8.65 0.47 5.69
C GLN A 115 9.06 1.96 5.64
N LEU A 116 10.33 2.28 5.92
CA LEU A 116 10.84 3.64 5.86
C LEU A 116 11.14 4.11 4.43
N GLN A 117 11.51 3.20 3.53
CA GLN A 117 11.76 3.54 2.11
C GLN A 117 10.45 3.81 1.38
N MET A 118 9.44 2.96 1.55
CA MET A 118 8.14 3.06 0.90
C MET A 118 6.98 3.22 1.91
N PRO A 119 6.90 4.34 2.64
CA PRO A 119 5.84 4.60 3.59
C PRO A 119 4.54 5.04 2.88
N LEU A 120 3.94 4.14 2.11
CA LEU A 120 2.62 4.31 1.51
C LEU A 120 1.71 3.21 2.04
N PRO A 121 0.49 3.51 2.54
CA PRO A 121 -0.36 2.54 3.22
C PRO A 121 -0.53 1.20 2.48
N ARG A 122 -0.77 1.24 1.16
CA ARG A 122 -1.00 0.03 0.33
C ARG A 122 0.27 -0.68 -0.14
N ALA A 123 1.43 -0.02 -0.05
CA ALA A 123 2.73 -0.60 -0.42
C ALA A 123 3.59 -0.95 0.81
N LEU A 124 3.02 -0.82 2.01
CA LEU A 124 3.73 -0.99 3.25
C LEU A 124 3.95 -2.47 3.56
N THR A 125 5.22 -2.88 3.65
CA THR A 125 5.58 -4.21 4.15
C THR A 125 5.20 -4.32 5.64
N GLU A 126 4.37 -5.29 6.01
CA GLU A 126 3.91 -5.48 7.40
C GLU A 126 4.45 -6.79 7.99
N TRP A 127 4.92 -6.73 9.24
CA TRP A 127 5.11 -7.93 10.06
C TRP A 127 3.76 -8.42 10.59
N ILE A 128 3.41 -9.68 10.30
CA ILE A 128 2.13 -10.28 10.69
C ILE A 128 2.37 -11.36 11.75
N PRO A 129 2.02 -11.10 13.02
CA PRO A 129 2.00 -12.13 14.05
C PRO A 129 1.08 -13.30 13.69
N TYR A 130 1.53 -14.54 13.93
CA TYR A 130 0.76 -15.76 13.66
C TYR A 130 -0.61 -15.79 14.36
N ILE A 131 -0.78 -15.09 15.48
CA ILE A 131 -2.08 -14.98 16.20
C ILE A 131 -3.17 -14.30 15.35
N HIS A 132 -2.80 -13.56 14.31
CA HIS A 132 -3.75 -12.94 13.38
C HIS A 132 -4.05 -13.81 12.16
N LEU A 133 -3.55 -15.05 12.13
CA LEU A 133 -3.78 -16.01 11.05
C LEU A 133 -4.65 -17.15 11.57
N GLU A 134 -5.83 -17.32 10.98
CA GLU A 134 -6.78 -18.39 11.29
C GLU A 134 -6.96 -19.32 10.09
N ASN A 135 -7.55 -20.50 10.33
CA ASN A 135 -7.90 -21.47 9.27
C ASN A 135 -6.70 -21.78 8.34
N ILE A 136 -5.54 -22.02 8.94
CA ILE A 136 -4.31 -22.33 8.19
C ILE A 136 -4.43 -23.74 7.61
N GLU A 137 -4.56 -23.82 6.30
CA GLU A 137 -4.77 -25.07 5.57
C GLU A 137 -3.66 -25.31 4.55
N PHE A 138 -3.19 -26.55 4.45
CA PHE A 138 -2.19 -26.92 3.45
C PHE A 138 -2.81 -26.87 2.05
N PHE A 139 -2.15 -26.16 1.12
CA PHE A 139 -2.59 -26.09 -0.27
C PHE A 139 -1.77 -27.01 -1.17
N LYS A 140 -0.45 -26.80 -1.24
CA LYS A 140 0.45 -27.65 -2.03
C LYS A 140 1.90 -27.53 -1.58
N GLN A 141 2.70 -28.51 -1.95
CA GLN A 141 4.15 -28.47 -1.79
C GLN A 141 4.81 -28.49 -3.17
N GLY A 142 5.88 -27.73 -3.34
CA GLY A 142 6.73 -27.77 -4.53
C GLY A 142 8.13 -27.32 -4.20
N GLY A 143 9.13 -27.70 -5.00
CA GLY A 143 10.53 -27.28 -4.84
C GLY A 143 10.99 -27.16 -3.37
N CYS A 144 11.39 -25.95 -2.98
CA CYS A 144 11.88 -25.60 -1.64
C CYS A 144 10.82 -24.99 -0.69
N SER A 145 9.52 -25.04 -1.02
CA SER A 145 8.49 -24.38 -0.23
C SER A 145 7.20 -25.19 -0.09
N SER A 146 6.51 -25.00 1.04
CA SER A 146 5.14 -25.44 1.23
C SER A 146 4.21 -24.21 1.19
N ILE A 147 3.11 -24.31 0.46
CA ILE A 147 2.11 -23.27 0.32
C ILE A 147 0.89 -23.65 1.15
N TYR A 148 0.41 -22.68 1.93
CA TYR A 148 -0.79 -22.78 2.75
C TYR A 148 -1.71 -21.61 2.41
N THR A 149 -2.98 -21.75 2.71
CA THR A 149 -3.96 -20.66 2.75
C THR A 149 -4.32 -20.36 4.19
N ALA A 150 -4.68 -19.11 4.49
CA ALA A 150 -5.13 -18.70 5.81
C ALA A 150 -6.09 -17.51 5.70
N THR A 151 -6.84 -17.26 6.76
CA THR A 151 -7.57 -15.99 6.95
C THR A 151 -6.73 -15.05 7.78
N TRP A 152 -6.35 -13.90 7.22
CA TRP A 152 -5.73 -12.82 7.98
C TRP A 152 -6.82 -11.95 8.63
N THR A 153 -6.99 -12.09 9.94
CA THR A 153 -8.10 -11.51 10.70
C THR A 153 -8.01 -9.99 10.85
N LYS A 154 -6.79 -9.44 10.81
CA LYS A 154 -6.54 -8.01 10.94
C LYS A 154 -6.84 -7.23 9.65
N GLY A 155 -6.86 -7.91 8.49
CA GLY A 155 -7.03 -7.28 7.18
C GLY A 155 -5.84 -6.43 6.73
N LEU A 156 -5.91 -5.96 5.49
CA LEU A 156 -4.90 -5.11 4.85
C LEU A 156 -4.99 -3.67 5.36
N ILE A 157 -3.86 -2.96 5.39
CA ILE A 157 -3.85 -1.51 5.54
C ILE A 157 -4.36 -0.88 4.24
N THR A 158 -5.37 -0.02 4.33
CA THR A 158 -5.99 0.62 3.16
C THR A 158 -5.66 2.10 3.03
N SER A 159 -5.46 2.79 4.15
CA SER A 159 -5.18 4.23 4.22
C SER A 159 -4.49 4.60 5.54
N PHE A 160 -4.07 5.86 5.68
CA PHE A 160 -3.54 6.41 6.92
C PHE A 160 -4.12 7.79 7.23
N ASP A 161 -4.73 7.93 8.41
CA ASP A 161 -5.13 9.23 8.93
C ASP A 161 -3.94 9.90 9.63
N LYS A 162 -3.31 10.87 8.95
CA LYS A 162 -2.19 11.65 9.49
C LYS A 162 -2.54 12.54 10.68
N LYS A 163 -3.81 12.90 10.90
CA LYS A 163 -4.24 13.71 12.06
C LYS A 163 -4.38 12.82 13.29
N LEU A 164 -5.03 11.66 13.13
CA LEU A 164 -5.20 10.68 14.20
C LEU A 164 -3.95 9.82 14.42
N GLN A 165 -3.03 9.80 13.45
CA GLN A 165 -1.86 8.93 13.41
C GLN A 165 -2.26 7.45 13.45
N MET A 166 -3.30 7.08 12.71
CA MET A 166 -3.89 5.73 12.72
C MET A 166 -4.02 5.15 11.31
N PHE A 167 -3.79 3.85 11.19
CA PHE A 167 -4.04 3.09 9.97
C PHE A 167 -5.49 2.64 9.90
N GLU A 168 -6.12 2.81 8.75
CA GLU A 168 -7.39 2.16 8.44
C GLU A 168 -7.14 0.79 7.79
N ARG A 169 -8.06 -0.15 8.02
CA ARG A 169 -7.93 -1.51 7.52
C ARG A 169 -9.16 -2.03 6.82
N SER A 170 -8.94 -2.94 5.89
CA SER A 170 -10.00 -3.78 5.34
C SER A 170 -10.52 -4.74 6.42
N PRO A 171 -11.70 -5.36 6.20
CA PRO A 171 -12.08 -6.59 6.88
C PRO A 171 -11.04 -7.71 6.69
N ASN A 172 -11.28 -8.84 7.36
CA ASN A 172 -10.46 -10.03 7.20
C ASN A 172 -10.37 -10.46 5.72
N ILE A 173 -9.22 -11.02 5.35
CA ILE A 173 -8.94 -11.41 3.97
C ILE A 173 -8.26 -12.78 3.91
N SER A 174 -8.56 -13.55 2.87
CA SER A 174 -7.83 -14.78 2.57
C SER A 174 -6.44 -14.45 2.04
N VAL A 175 -5.43 -15.08 2.62
CA VAL A 175 -4.02 -14.90 2.26
C VAL A 175 -3.37 -16.23 1.92
N VAL A 176 -2.30 -16.15 1.14
CA VAL A 176 -1.42 -17.28 0.85
C VAL A 176 -0.17 -17.16 1.71
N LEU A 177 0.15 -18.22 2.45
CA LEU A 177 1.36 -18.32 3.25
C LEU A 177 2.36 -19.22 2.52
N LYS A 178 3.54 -18.69 2.18
CA LYS A 178 4.64 -19.46 1.62
C LYS A 178 5.66 -19.76 2.70
N PHE A 179 5.73 -21.02 3.11
CA PHE A 179 6.72 -21.51 4.07
C PHE A 179 7.95 -21.99 3.32
N LEU A 180 9.10 -21.38 3.58
CA LEU A 180 10.38 -21.78 2.99
C LEU A 180 11.05 -22.85 3.86
N LYS A 181 11.49 -23.97 3.27
CA LYS A 181 12.25 -25.01 3.99
C LYS A 181 13.65 -24.50 4.32
N GLY A 182 14.05 -24.57 5.59
CA GLY A 182 15.27 -23.92 6.08
C GLY A 182 16.58 -24.72 5.92
N SER A 183 17.68 -23.97 5.74
CA SER A 183 18.97 -24.16 6.42
C SER A 183 19.44 -22.78 6.92
N ALA A 184 20.56 -22.66 7.65
CA ALA A 184 21.05 -21.39 8.23
C ALA A 184 21.27 -20.23 7.22
N THR A 185 21.21 -20.50 5.91
CA THR A 185 21.21 -19.52 4.81
C THR A 185 19.80 -19.07 4.37
N ALA A 186 18.75 -19.47 5.09
CA ALA A 186 17.35 -19.17 4.75
C ALA A 186 17.00 -17.68 4.90
N ASN A 187 17.70 -16.95 5.78
CA ASN A 187 17.44 -15.52 6.01
C ASN A 187 17.76 -14.67 4.78
N ASP A 188 18.91 -14.90 4.13
CA ASP A 188 19.28 -14.14 2.93
C ASP A 188 18.37 -14.51 1.74
N ARG A 189 17.88 -15.75 1.68
CA ARG A 189 16.88 -16.15 0.68
C ARG A 189 15.51 -15.51 0.93
N LEU A 190 15.05 -15.46 2.19
CA LEU A 190 13.80 -14.80 2.59
C LEU A 190 13.80 -13.32 2.21
N ILE A 191 14.90 -12.62 2.50
CA ILE A 191 15.01 -11.18 2.24
C ILE A 191 15.07 -10.87 0.73
N ASN A 192 15.67 -11.74 -0.08
CA ASN A 192 15.77 -11.53 -1.54
C ASN A 192 14.54 -12.00 -2.34
N GLU A 193 13.57 -12.66 -1.70
CA GLU A 193 12.37 -13.17 -2.38
C GLU A 193 11.16 -12.24 -2.24
N VAL A 194 11.22 -11.29 -1.31
CA VAL A 194 10.17 -10.29 -1.00
C VAL A 194 10.54 -8.96 -1.65
#